data_AF-A0A416G9A1-F1
#
_entry.id   AF-A0A416G9A1-F1
#
_cell.length_a   1.000
_cell.length_b   1.000
_cell.length_c   1.000
_cell.angle_alpha   90.00
_cell.angle_beta   90.00
_cell.angle_gamma   90.00
#
_symmetry.space_group_name_H-M   'P 1'
#
loop_
_entity.id
_entity.type
_entity.pdbx_description
1 polymer ?
#
loop_
_entity_poly.entity_id
_entity_poly.type
_entity_poly.pdbx_seq_one_letter_code
_entity_poly.pdbx_strand_id
1 'polypeptide(L)'
;MEQLLQLCLDLESGVTVSGLKAANYHKIEQLEREYNMRAEDLVWVKAQGDLDALTKYISDCERGTFSGAHLYEAKDKQRELAQALEETRWRETRASGDLGRLMVFIKQCEEGTFSSAYLKEAKMVAEDLDWTMARNSGNPVILDGYIDKCRAGFYPINHQKDAEALLEEWANATIIAEWEELNLLKNTDPEKLRRLNMFIQRYTGNPADVVQRYLDKAGNLMNVLADASEARKDWIDLKERGASILDYVNFISKHPYCEYREEAEELIRKMKSDLLSEMKRYPFKFGREEMYQYITTKTLTMQELVDDSHILTDRSYNHIKTYPTTQSEQRELPLSYLENPHSEEGNTDVYFFGVGGSGKTCVLAGLMSLTGRLGFSFDPKGPGGGGNYAMELRNYARTSMLPPGTLQEYIQVIDAKINDPEGHLHKISFIEMSGEKTAQFAGMVDATSLGDLGPGADGLLNNNNNKLIFFVIDPINEKNVQMGENSSLWVTQSDVLNCVSSLLAKNKNLMKKVVGIHIILTKSDTLGDYVDEQTVRNLLEKQGYQAVLESIKDICSVYNINTQTGCEVGLYPYCVGKFMPGEVYTFDETDALKILRVIQENTIPTKQESKDTTIIERIRFWFNS
;
A
#
# COMPACT_ATOMS: atom_id res chain seq x y z
N MET A 1 23.84 51.62 114.63
CA MET A 1 23.05 51.62 113.37
C MET A 1 24.00 51.39 112.20
N GLU A 2 25.02 52.22 112.04
CA GLU A 2 26.01 52.10 110.95
C GLU A 2 26.81 50.77 110.95
N GLN A 3 27.27 50.29 112.10
CA GLN A 3 27.89 48.95 112.19
C GLN A 3 26.93 47.80 111.82
N LEU A 4 25.64 47.95 112.15
CA LEU A 4 24.61 46.94 111.86
C LEU A 4 24.26 46.95 110.37
N LEU A 5 24.19 48.13 109.77
CA LEU A 5 24.04 48.33 108.33
C LEU A 5 25.20 47.70 107.56
N GLN A 6 26.43 47.86 108.07
CA GLN A 6 27.63 47.30 107.45
C GLN A 6 27.67 45.77 107.54
N LEU A 7 27.20 45.19 108.64
CA LEU A 7 26.96 43.74 108.74
C LEU A 7 25.87 43.29 107.74
N CYS A 8 24.76 44.02 107.62
CA CYS A 8 23.72 43.67 106.65
C CYS A 8 24.17 43.72 105.19
N LEU A 9 25.08 44.64 104.85
CA LEU A 9 25.66 44.75 103.51
C LEU A 9 26.76 43.71 103.23
N ASP A 10 27.29 43.05 104.26
CA ASP A 10 28.25 41.97 104.17
C ASP A 10 27.54 40.61 104.19
N LEU A 11 27.54 39.94 103.04
CA LEU A 11 26.89 38.63 102.84
C LEU A 11 27.53 37.51 103.69
N GLU A 12 28.79 37.66 104.12
CA GLU A 12 29.47 36.67 104.97
C GLU A 12 29.10 36.79 106.45
N SER A 13 28.52 37.91 106.86
CA SER A 13 28.14 38.15 108.27
C SER A 13 26.96 37.29 108.74
N GLY A 14 26.13 36.80 107.80
CA GLY A 14 24.88 36.08 108.08
C GLY A 14 23.76 36.96 108.66
N VAL A 15 23.99 38.25 108.88
CA VAL A 15 23.00 39.19 109.44
C VAL A 15 22.19 39.80 108.30
N THR A 16 20.93 39.44 108.12
CA THR A 16 20.07 40.00 107.07
C THR A 16 19.08 41.02 107.62
N VAL A 17 18.70 42.01 106.80
CA VAL A 17 17.60 42.94 107.15
C VAL A 17 16.31 42.16 107.42
N SER A 18 16.02 41.12 106.63
CA SER A 18 14.90 40.21 106.83
C SER A 18 14.95 39.51 108.20
N GLY A 19 16.13 39.04 108.61
CA GLY A 19 16.35 38.41 109.92
C GLY A 19 16.19 39.37 111.08
N LEU A 20 16.68 40.61 110.94
CA LEU A 20 16.49 41.66 111.95
C LEU A 20 15.03 42.14 112.03
N LYS A 21 14.29 42.12 110.92
CA LYS A 21 12.85 42.40 110.86
C LYS A 21 12.05 41.32 111.59
N ALA A 22 12.37 40.05 111.36
CA ALA A 22 11.79 38.94 112.09
C ALA A 22 12.09 38.98 113.61
N ALA A 23 13.25 39.52 113.99
CA ALA A 23 13.63 39.73 115.39
C ALA A 23 13.03 41.01 116.03
N ASN A 24 12.09 41.70 115.36
CA ASN A 24 11.45 42.93 115.82
C ASN A 24 12.45 44.04 116.23
N TYR A 25 13.52 44.23 115.44
CA TYR A 25 14.46 45.31 115.70
C TYR A 25 13.78 46.68 115.61
N HIS A 26 13.79 47.44 116.71
CA HIS A 26 13.03 48.69 116.88
C HIS A 26 13.37 49.84 115.91
N LYS A 27 14.47 49.76 115.14
CA LYS A 27 14.82 50.73 114.07
C LYS A 27 14.87 50.08 112.69
N ILE A 28 14.14 48.98 112.48
CA ILE A 28 14.21 48.22 111.25
C ILE A 28 13.80 49.03 110.02
N GLU A 29 12.78 49.89 110.10
CA GLU A 29 12.37 50.72 108.96
C GLU A 29 13.46 51.72 108.53
N GLN A 30 14.21 52.26 109.50
CA GLN A 30 15.32 53.17 109.24
C GLN A 30 16.53 52.41 108.66
N LEU A 31 16.82 51.22 109.20
CA LEU A 31 17.88 50.34 108.69
C LEU A 31 17.58 49.82 107.28
N GLU A 32 16.32 49.45 107.01
CA GLU A 32 15.85 48.93 105.72
C GLU A 32 15.93 50.02 104.64
N ARG A 33 15.60 51.28 104.96
CA ARG A 33 15.82 52.41 104.05
C ARG A 33 17.30 52.64 103.74
N GLU A 34 18.16 52.68 104.76
CA GLU A 34 19.60 52.89 104.56
C GLU A 34 20.27 51.70 103.86
N TYR A 35 19.81 50.48 104.12
CA TYR A 35 20.26 49.25 103.45
C TYR A 35 19.85 49.27 101.98
N ASN A 36 18.59 49.55 101.66
CA ASN A 36 18.13 49.59 100.28
C ASN A 36 18.86 50.68 99.47
N MET A 37 19.16 51.84 100.08
CA MET A 37 19.98 52.86 99.42
C MET A 37 21.42 52.40 99.12
N ARG A 38 22.09 51.71 100.06
CA ARG A 38 23.50 51.29 99.87
C ARG A 38 23.65 49.97 99.11
N ALA A 39 22.64 49.09 99.16
CA ALA A 39 22.65 47.79 98.48
C ALA A 39 22.44 47.94 96.97
N GLU A 40 21.63 48.91 96.52
CA GLU A 40 21.40 49.20 95.10
C GLU A 40 22.73 49.52 94.38
N ASP A 41 23.57 50.39 94.95
CA ASP A 41 24.87 50.75 94.37
C ASP A 41 25.83 49.57 94.27
N LEU A 42 25.84 48.67 95.27
CA LEU A 42 26.68 47.47 95.28
C LEU A 42 26.23 46.43 94.24
N VAL A 43 24.91 46.23 94.10
CA VAL A 43 24.35 45.31 93.10
C VAL A 43 24.55 45.85 91.70
N TRP A 44 24.37 47.17 91.51
CA TRP A 44 24.64 47.85 90.24
C TRP A 44 26.09 47.65 89.79
N VAL A 45 27.09 47.96 90.64
CA VAL A 45 28.52 47.81 90.30
C VAL A 45 28.87 46.38 89.88
N LYS A 46 28.27 45.37 90.50
CA LYS A 46 28.48 43.96 90.13
C LYS A 46 27.76 43.57 88.85
N ALA A 47 26.58 44.14 88.59
CA ALA A 47 25.79 43.81 87.41
C ALA A 47 26.43 44.32 86.11
N GLN A 48 27.16 45.45 86.14
CA GLN A 48 27.69 46.16 84.96
C GLN A 48 28.45 45.31 83.92
N GLY A 49 28.99 44.14 84.26
CA GLY A 49 29.76 43.28 83.36
C GLY A 49 29.07 41.99 82.91
N ASP A 50 27.83 41.73 83.32
CA ASP A 50 27.13 40.47 83.07
C ASP A 50 25.70 40.71 82.60
N LEU A 51 25.34 40.16 81.44
CA LEU A 51 24.06 40.41 80.78
C LEU A 51 22.86 39.86 81.58
N ASP A 52 23.02 38.71 82.22
CA ASP A 52 21.96 38.10 83.04
C ASP A 52 21.81 38.87 84.35
N ALA A 53 22.92 39.33 84.94
CA ALA A 53 22.91 40.18 86.13
C ALA A 53 22.25 41.54 85.85
N LEU A 54 22.51 42.16 84.69
CA LEU A 54 21.85 43.40 84.24
C LEU A 54 20.37 43.18 84.00
N THR A 55 19.99 42.09 83.34
CA THR A 55 18.58 41.74 83.07
C THR A 55 17.81 41.58 84.38
N LYS A 56 18.42 40.90 85.36
CA LYS A 56 17.86 40.74 86.70
C LYS A 56 17.75 42.08 87.43
N TYR A 57 18.82 42.89 87.42
CA TYR A 57 18.83 44.21 88.04
C TYR A 57 17.76 45.15 87.48
N ILE A 58 17.58 45.19 86.15
CA ILE A 58 16.54 45.97 85.49
C ILE A 58 15.15 45.47 85.92
N SER A 59 14.94 44.15 85.97
CA SER A 59 13.67 43.57 86.43
C SER A 59 13.37 43.94 87.89
N ASP A 60 14.39 43.90 88.76
CA ASP A 60 14.24 44.26 90.18
C ASP A 60 13.94 45.77 90.35
N CYS A 61 14.54 46.64 89.52
CA CYS A 61 14.19 48.05 89.44
C CYS A 61 12.75 48.28 88.96
N GLU A 62 12.32 47.61 87.89
CA GLU A 62 10.96 47.75 87.33
C GLU A 62 9.87 47.23 88.28
N ARG A 63 10.21 46.26 89.13
CA ARG A 63 9.34 45.76 90.21
C ARG A 63 9.34 46.64 91.46
N GLY A 64 10.10 47.73 91.47
CA GLY A 64 10.21 48.66 92.61
C GLY A 64 11.03 48.13 93.79
N THR A 65 11.85 47.10 93.57
CA THR A 65 12.77 46.55 94.60
C THR A 65 13.96 47.48 94.83
N PHE A 66 14.40 48.18 93.78
CA PHE A 66 15.41 49.24 93.82
C PHE A 66 14.81 50.58 93.40
N SER A 67 15.43 51.70 93.81
CA SER A 67 14.93 53.06 93.56
C SER A 67 14.96 53.46 92.08
N GLY A 68 15.74 52.75 91.26
CA GLY A 68 15.83 52.95 89.82
C GLY A 68 16.84 54.01 89.42
N ALA A 69 17.75 54.40 90.34
CA ALA A 69 18.72 55.46 90.11
C ALA A 69 19.63 55.19 88.90
N HIS A 70 20.00 53.92 88.70
CA HIS A 70 20.85 53.48 87.59
C HIS A 70 20.08 52.78 86.46
N LEU A 71 18.75 52.85 86.44
CA LEU A 71 17.92 52.07 85.50
C LEU A 71 18.21 52.43 84.03
N TYR A 72 18.43 53.71 83.74
CA TYR A 72 18.75 54.16 82.37
C TYR A 72 20.12 53.63 81.93
N GLU A 73 21.14 53.79 82.77
CA GLU A 73 22.50 53.29 82.52
C GLU A 73 22.52 51.76 82.43
N ALA A 74 21.74 51.06 83.24
CA ALA A 74 21.60 49.61 83.18
C ALA A 74 20.99 49.14 81.86
N LYS A 75 19.93 49.81 81.38
CA LYS A 75 19.31 49.52 80.09
C LYS A 75 20.25 49.80 78.92
N ASP A 76 21.06 50.85 79.01
CA ASP A 76 22.05 51.19 77.98
C ASP A 76 23.20 50.16 77.94
N LYS A 77 23.74 49.80 79.11
CA LYS A 77 24.82 48.81 79.26
C LYS A 77 24.37 47.40 78.90
N GLN A 78 23.11 47.04 79.17
CA GLN A 78 22.49 45.79 78.72
C GLN A 78 22.43 45.73 77.18
N ARG A 79 22.04 46.83 76.52
CA ARG A 79 22.03 46.91 75.04
C ARG A 79 23.43 46.79 74.47
N GLU A 80 24.42 47.46 75.06
CA GLU A 80 25.83 47.39 74.63
C GLU A 80 26.38 45.96 74.73
N LEU A 81 26.19 45.29 75.87
CA LEU A 81 26.63 43.91 76.08
C LEU A 81 25.88 42.91 75.19
N ALA A 82 24.57 43.10 74.97
CA ALA A 82 23.79 42.28 74.06
C ALA A 82 24.26 42.43 72.60
N GLN A 83 24.55 43.65 72.15
CA GLN A 83 25.10 43.92 70.83
C GLN A 83 26.50 43.31 70.65
N ALA A 84 27.37 43.43 71.65
CA ALA A 84 28.71 42.83 71.60
C ALA A 84 28.66 41.29 71.56
N LEU A 85 27.73 40.67 72.30
CA LEU A 85 27.48 39.23 72.26
C LEU A 85 26.95 38.79 70.90
N GLU A 86 25.96 39.51 70.35
CA GLU A 86 25.40 39.26 69.02
C GLU A 86 26.48 39.37 67.93
N GLU A 87 27.32 40.41 67.97
CA GLU A 87 28.39 40.61 67.01
C GLU A 87 29.45 39.50 67.10
N THR A 88 29.84 39.10 68.31
CA THR A 88 30.78 37.99 68.51
C THR A 88 30.19 36.68 67.97
N ARG A 89 28.91 36.42 68.27
CA ARG A 89 28.21 35.22 67.81
C ARG A 89 28.01 35.20 66.29
N TRP A 90 27.74 36.35 65.69
CA TRP A 90 27.68 36.50 64.24
C TRP A 90 29.04 36.23 63.60
N ARG A 91 30.13 36.81 64.13
CA ARG A 91 31.49 36.58 63.61
C ARG A 91 31.87 35.10 63.64
N GLU A 92 31.60 34.41 64.75
CA GLU A 92 31.85 32.96 64.88
C GLU A 92 31.01 32.14 63.89
N THR A 93 29.72 32.43 63.81
CA THR A 93 28.79 31.72 62.92
C THR A 93 29.18 31.91 61.46
N ARG A 94 29.43 33.15 61.04
CA ARG A 94 29.87 33.51 59.68
C ARG A 94 31.18 32.84 59.31
N ALA A 95 32.18 32.87 60.21
CA ALA A 95 33.49 32.26 59.96
C ALA A 95 33.44 30.72 59.88
N SER A 96 32.43 30.08 60.49
CA SER A 96 32.33 28.63 60.52
C SER A 96 32.01 27.99 59.17
N GLY A 97 31.37 28.72 58.25
CA GLY A 97 30.90 28.17 56.97
C GLY A 97 29.90 27.01 57.11
N ASP A 98 29.32 26.80 58.29
CA ASP A 98 28.43 25.70 58.61
C ASP A 98 26.97 26.15 58.48
N LEU A 99 26.26 25.55 57.53
CA LEU A 99 24.86 25.86 57.25
C LEU A 99 23.97 25.62 58.47
N GLY A 100 24.21 24.56 59.25
CA GLY A 100 23.45 24.25 60.46
C GLY A 100 23.61 25.33 61.54
N ARG A 101 24.84 25.83 61.74
CA ARG A 101 25.10 26.94 62.66
C ARG A 101 24.43 28.24 62.21
N LEU A 102 24.46 28.53 60.91
CA LEU A 102 23.76 29.67 60.31
C LEU A 102 22.24 29.56 60.51
N MET A 103 21.65 28.38 60.32
CA MET A 103 20.21 28.16 60.55
C MET A 103 19.82 28.41 62.01
N VAL A 104 20.64 27.96 62.95
CA VAL A 104 20.41 28.22 64.39
C VAL A 104 20.45 29.73 64.67
N PHE A 105 21.43 30.45 64.11
CA PHE A 105 21.55 31.90 64.29
C PHE A 105 20.39 32.68 63.66
N ILE A 106 19.97 32.32 62.44
CA ILE A 106 18.80 32.91 61.76
C ILE A 106 17.55 32.72 62.61
N LYS A 107 17.33 31.50 63.11
CA LYS A 107 16.19 31.18 63.98
C LYS A 107 16.21 32.03 65.26
N GLN A 108 17.37 32.20 65.89
CA GLN A 108 17.52 33.04 67.08
C GLN A 108 17.20 34.52 66.80
N CYS A 109 17.52 35.03 65.61
CA CYS A 109 17.14 36.38 65.19
C CYS A 109 15.62 36.48 64.94
N GLU A 110 15.00 35.48 64.32
CA GLU A 110 13.55 35.45 64.03
C GLU A 110 12.70 35.30 65.30
N GLU A 111 13.18 34.55 66.28
CA GLU A 111 12.54 34.37 67.60
C GLU A 111 12.77 35.57 68.54
N GLY A 112 13.53 36.59 68.11
CA GLY A 112 13.81 37.80 68.88
C GLY A 112 14.85 37.65 69.99
N THR A 113 15.63 36.55 69.98
CA THR A 113 16.76 36.33 70.89
C THR A 113 17.92 37.27 70.55
N PHE A 114 18.14 37.54 69.25
CA PHE A 114 19.07 38.55 68.74
C PHE A 114 18.32 39.60 67.92
N SER A 115 18.95 40.75 67.71
CA SER A 115 18.39 41.79 66.86
C SER A 115 18.33 41.37 65.38
N SER A 116 17.56 42.08 64.57
CA SER A 116 17.49 41.84 63.13
C SER A 116 18.68 42.41 62.34
N ALA A 117 19.70 42.95 63.01
CA ALA A 117 20.82 43.65 62.38
C ALA A 117 21.58 42.78 61.37
N TYR A 118 21.84 41.51 61.72
CA TYR A 118 22.57 40.57 60.87
C TYR A 118 21.68 39.57 60.11
N LEU A 119 20.35 39.59 60.33
CA LEU A 119 19.42 38.60 59.77
C LEU A 119 19.48 38.53 58.23
N LYS A 120 19.54 39.69 57.57
CA LYS A 120 19.62 39.76 56.10
C LYS A 120 20.94 39.17 55.58
N GLU A 121 22.05 39.51 56.21
CA GLU A 121 23.38 39.01 55.83
C GLU A 121 23.49 37.50 56.10
N ALA A 122 22.99 37.02 57.25
CA ALA A 122 22.94 35.61 57.60
C ALA A 122 22.13 34.78 56.60
N LYS A 123 20.97 35.28 56.15
CA LYS A 123 20.15 34.62 55.11
C LYS A 123 20.85 34.56 53.75
N MET A 124 21.59 35.60 53.37
CA MET A 124 22.38 35.60 52.13
C MET A 124 23.54 34.58 52.18
N VAL A 125 24.29 34.54 53.28
CA VAL A 125 25.40 33.58 53.44
C VAL A 125 24.87 32.14 53.49
N ALA A 126 23.72 31.92 54.12
CA ALA A 126 23.07 30.61 54.14
C ALA A 126 22.56 30.18 52.75
N GLU A 127 21.99 31.11 51.96
CA GLU A 127 21.57 30.86 50.58
C GLU A 127 22.75 30.40 49.71
N ASP A 128 23.88 31.12 49.74
CA ASP A 128 25.06 30.79 48.92
C ASP A 128 25.62 29.39 49.22
N LEU A 129 25.63 28.99 50.49
CA LEU A 129 26.09 27.66 50.92
C LEU A 129 25.12 26.55 50.49
N ASP A 130 23.81 26.75 50.70
CA ASP A 130 22.78 25.76 50.31
C ASP A 130 22.70 25.63 48.78
N TRP A 131 22.78 26.75 48.04
CA TRP A 131 22.88 26.74 46.58
C TRP A 131 24.09 25.95 46.09
N THR A 132 25.27 26.21 46.65
CA THR A 132 26.50 25.50 46.27
C THR A 132 26.38 23.99 46.50
N MET A 133 25.77 23.59 47.62
CA MET A 133 25.48 22.18 47.90
C MET A 133 24.49 21.59 46.89
N ALA A 134 23.38 22.29 46.63
CA ALA A 134 22.35 21.86 45.71
C ALA A 134 22.86 21.71 44.27
N ARG A 135 23.56 22.72 43.75
CA ARG A 135 24.16 22.74 42.41
C ARG A 135 25.14 21.58 42.20
N ASN A 136 26.01 21.33 43.17
CA ASN A 136 27.06 20.31 43.05
C ASN A 136 26.56 18.89 43.37
N SER A 137 25.34 18.75 43.89
CA SER A 137 24.81 17.44 44.27
C SER A 137 24.56 16.51 43.09
N GLY A 138 24.34 17.06 41.89
CA GLY A 138 23.85 16.31 40.73
C GLY A 138 22.48 15.65 40.98
N ASN A 139 21.76 16.03 42.04
CA ASN A 139 20.53 15.40 42.47
C ASN A 139 19.35 16.38 42.34
N PRO A 140 18.42 16.14 41.38
CA PRO A 140 17.26 16.99 41.17
C PRO A 140 16.40 17.23 42.42
N VAL A 141 16.31 16.24 43.33
CA VAL A 141 15.51 16.36 44.57
C VAL A 141 16.13 17.36 45.54
N ILE A 142 17.45 17.41 45.62
CA ILE A 142 18.16 18.37 46.48
C ILE A 142 18.03 19.77 45.88
N LEU A 143 18.10 19.89 44.56
CA LEU A 143 17.92 21.15 43.84
C LEU A 143 16.49 21.70 43.95
N ASP A 144 15.49 20.83 43.85
CA ASP A 144 14.07 21.20 44.03
C ASP A 144 13.79 21.63 45.48
N GLY A 145 14.36 20.93 46.47
CA GLY A 145 14.29 21.33 47.87
C GLY A 145 14.93 22.70 48.16
N TYR A 146 15.94 23.11 47.39
CA TYR A 146 16.48 24.48 47.45
C TYR A 146 15.53 25.52 46.84
N ILE A 147 14.94 25.21 45.67
CA ILE A 147 13.97 26.08 44.99
C ILE A 147 12.74 26.30 45.89
N ASP A 148 12.25 25.26 46.57
CA ASP A 148 11.13 25.37 47.51
C ASP A 148 11.42 26.31 48.68
N LYS A 149 12.65 26.27 49.23
CA LYS A 149 13.07 27.22 50.28
C LYS A 149 13.08 28.66 49.75
N CYS A 150 13.50 28.89 48.50
CA CYS A 150 13.43 30.20 47.86
C CYS A 150 11.98 30.68 47.69
N ARG A 151 11.09 29.80 47.20
CA ARG A 151 9.66 30.10 46.99
C ARG A 151 8.90 30.36 48.30
N ALA A 152 9.28 29.66 49.37
CA ALA A 152 8.76 29.88 50.71
C ALA A 152 9.24 31.20 51.35
N GLY A 153 10.11 31.96 50.67
CA GLY A 153 10.67 33.22 51.17
C GLY A 153 11.71 33.03 52.28
N PHE A 154 12.23 31.81 52.44
CA PHE A 154 13.26 31.50 53.44
C PHE A 154 14.60 32.14 53.08
N TYR A 155 15.00 32.00 51.81
CA TYR A 155 16.18 32.66 51.23
C TYR A 155 15.80 33.90 50.42
N PRO A 156 16.76 34.80 50.17
CA PRO A 156 16.70 35.70 49.03
C PRO A 156 16.60 34.89 47.72
N ILE A 157 16.12 35.51 46.65
CA ILE A 157 15.86 34.84 45.35
C ILE A 157 17.05 34.97 44.38
N ASN A 158 18.30 35.05 44.88
CA ASN A 158 19.45 35.42 44.06
C ASN A 158 19.81 34.32 43.06
N HIS A 159 19.78 33.04 43.49
CA HIS A 159 20.09 31.90 42.61
C HIS A 159 18.85 31.09 42.19
N GLN A 160 17.63 31.56 42.47
CA GLN A 160 16.41 30.81 42.15
C GLN A 160 16.29 30.52 40.65
N LYS A 161 16.54 31.53 39.80
CA LYS A 161 16.45 31.36 38.34
C LYS A 161 17.50 30.40 37.79
N ASP A 162 18.72 30.46 38.33
CA ASP A 162 19.81 29.56 37.91
C ASP A 162 19.54 28.12 38.36
N ALA A 163 18.95 27.93 39.54
CA ALA A 163 18.51 26.64 40.03
C ALA A 163 17.35 26.06 39.18
N GLU A 164 16.37 26.88 38.83
CA GLU A 164 15.25 26.48 37.95
C GLU A 164 15.77 26.10 36.54
N ALA A 165 16.70 26.87 35.97
CA ALA A 165 17.32 26.57 34.68
C ALA A 165 18.16 25.28 34.70
N LEU A 166 18.92 25.04 35.78
CA LEU A 166 19.73 23.83 35.94
C LEU A 166 18.85 22.58 36.11
N LEU A 167 17.73 22.71 36.82
CA LEU A 167 16.76 21.62 36.96
C LEU A 167 16.13 21.25 35.61
N GLU A 168 15.81 22.25 34.78
CA GLU A 168 15.34 22.05 33.41
C GLU A 168 16.39 21.38 32.52
N GLU A 169 17.66 21.78 32.62
CA GLU A 169 18.77 21.15 31.90
C GLU A 169 18.89 19.65 32.24
N TRP A 170 18.86 19.30 33.52
CA TRP A 170 18.93 17.90 33.98
C TRP A 170 17.73 17.07 33.53
N ALA A 171 16.53 17.66 33.55
CA ALA A 171 15.32 17.02 33.03
C ALA A 171 15.42 16.75 31.52
N ASN A 172 15.95 17.71 30.76
CA ASN A 172 16.16 17.58 29.31
C ASN A 172 17.23 16.53 28.97
N ALA A 173 18.31 16.42 29.73
CA ALA A 173 19.32 15.38 29.52
C ALA A 173 18.76 13.97 29.76
N THR A 174 17.89 13.82 30.76
CA THR A 174 17.27 12.53 31.11
C THR A 174 16.37 12.00 30.01
N ILE A 175 15.49 12.84 29.46
CA ILE A 175 14.58 12.41 28.37
C ILE A 175 15.35 12.03 27.09
N ILE A 176 16.46 12.73 26.79
CA ILE A 176 17.32 12.41 25.64
C ILE A 176 17.95 11.04 25.81
N ALA A 177 18.55 10.76 26.98
CA ALA A 177 19.20 9.47 27.26
C ALA A 177 18.20 8.30 27.20
N GLU A 178 17.02 8.45 27.79
CA GLU A 178 15.98 7.42 27.74
C GLU A 178 15.49 7.14 26.31
N TRP A 179 15.43 8.17 25.47
CA TRP A 179 15.11 8.01 24.04
C TRP A 179 16.23 7.30 23.26
N GLU A 180 17.49 7.59 23.56
CA GLU A 180 18.62 6.92 22.92
C GLU A 180 18.67 5.43 23.28
N GLU A 181 18.43 5.07 24.54
CA GLU A 181 18.29 3.67 24.96
C GLU A 181 17.16 2.94 24.23
N LEU A 182 16.02 3.61 24.02
CA LEU A 182 14.90 3.07 23.26
C LEU A 182 15.31 2.77 21.79
N ASN A 183 16.11 3.64 21.18
CA ASN A 183 16.54 3.49 19.79
C ASN A 183 17.54 2.35 19.56
N LEU A 184 18.21 1.86 20.61
CA LEU A 184 19.10 0.70 20.51
C LEU A 184 18.34 -0.61 20.26
N LEU A 185 17.05 -0.67 20.64
CA LEU A 185 16.22 -1.85 20.43
C LEU A 185 15.73 -1.92 18.97
N LYS A 186 15.60 -3.13 18.43
CA LYS A 186 14.99 -3.35 17.11
C LYS A 186 13.48 -3.09 17.14
N ASN A 187 12.90 -2.67 16.02
CA ASN A 187 11.46 -2.39 15.93
C ASN A 187 10.59 -3.64 16.11
N THR A 188 11.15 -4.82 15.89
CA THR A 188 10.46 -6.11 16.11
C THR A 188 10.64 -6.67 17.53
N ASP A 189 11.40 -5.99 18.40
CA ASP A 189 11.57 -6.40 19.79
C ASP A 189 10.31 -6.04 20.61
N PRO A 190 9.61 -7.01 21.23
CA PRO A 190 8.46 -6.74 22.08
C PRO A 190 8.75 -5.77 23.23
N GLU A 191 10.00 -5.72 23.70
CA GLU A 191 10.44 -4.84 24.77
C GLU A 191 10.43 -3.37 24.35
N LYS A 192 10.65 -3.07 23.06
CA LYS A 192 10.66 -1.69 22.55
C LYS A 192 9.30 -1.02 22.68
N LEU A 193 8.23 -1.73 22.34
CA LEU A 193 6.86 -1.22 22.48
C LEU A 193 6.51 -0.98 23.96
N ARG A 194 6.90 -1.91 24.84
CA ARG A 194 6.69 -1.77 26.28
C ARG A 194 7.38 -0.52 26.83
N ARG A 195 8.66 -0.32 26.48
CA ARG A 195 9.43 0.86 26.90
C ARG A 195 8.91 2.16 26.29
N LEU A 196 8.47 2.15 25.04
CA LEU A 196 7.85 3.32 24.41
C LEU A 196 6.57 3.74 25.13
N ASN A 197 5.70 2.79 25.51
CA ASN A 197 4.50 3.08 26.28
C ASN A 197 4.84 3.67 27.66
N MET A 198 5.86 3.13 28.34
CA MET A 198 6.35 3.70 29.61
C MET A 198 6.91 5.11 29.43
N PHE A 199 7.67 5.36 28.36
CA PHE A 199 8.22 6.68 28.02
C PHE A 199 7.08 7.69 27.83
N ILE A 200 6.08 7.36 27.01
CA ILE A 200 4.92 8.23 26.77
C ILE A 200 4.18 8.49 28.09
N GLN A 201 3.85 7.45 28.86
CA GLN A 201 3.13 7.61 30.14
C GLN A 201 3.88 8.50 31.13
N ARG A 202 5.21 8.38 31.21
CA ARG A 202 6.04 9.17 32.12
C ARG A 202 6.06 10.65 31.79
N TYR A 203 6.08 11.00 30.50
CA TYR A 203 6.23 12.38 30.06
C TYR A 203 4.92 13.03 29.62
N THR A 204 3.82 12.28 29.55
CA THR A 204 2.49 12.79 29.24
C THR A 204 2.06 13.80 30.30
N GLY A 205 1.75 15.03 29.87
CA GLY A 205 1.33 16.13 30.76
C GLY A 205 2.44 17.14 31.09
N ASN A 206 3.69 16.90 30.67
CA ASN A 206 4.76 17.90 30.81
C ASN A 206 4.73 18.90 29.64
N PRO A 207 4.54 20.22 29.89
CA PRO A 207 4.40 21.22 28.84
C PRO A 207 5.73 21.67 28.21
N ALA A 208 6.89 21.15 28.64
CA ALA A 208 8.19 21.57 28.12
C ALA A 208 8.37 21.24 26.62
N ASP A 209 8.90 22.19 25.85
CA ASP A 209 9.06 22.06 24.39
C ASP A 209 9.90 20.85 23.98
N VAL A 210 10.97 20.56 24.73
CA VAL A 210 11.82 19.38 24.49
C VAL A 210 10.99 18.10 24.65
N VAL A 211 10.18 18.03 25.70
CA VAL A 211 9.31 16.87 25.96
C VAL A 211 8.29 16.69 24.84
N GLN A 212 7.63 17.77 24.40
CA GLN A 212 6.68 17.71 23.30
C GLN A 212 7.31 17.17 22.01
N ARG A 213 8.52 17.63 21.65
CA ARG A 213 9.25 17.11 20.48
C ARG A 213 9.53 15.60 20.56
N TYR A 214 9.85 15.09 21.74
CA TYR A 214 10.11 13.66 21.93
C TYR A 214 8.81 12.84 22.00
N LEU A 215 7.71 13.41 22.50
CA LEU A 215 6.38 12.80 22.41
C LEU A 215 5.90 12.70 20.95
N ASP A 216 6.16 13.72 20.11
CA ASP A 216 5.87 13.65 18.67
C ASP A 216 6.66 12.52 17.99
N LYS A 217 7.96 12.41 18.29
CA LYS A 217 8.79 11.30 17.82
C LYS A 217 8.27 9.95 18.31
N ALA A 218 7.80 9.88 19.57
CA ALA A 218 7.22 8.69 20.16
C ALA A 218 5.95 8.25 19.43
N GLY A 219 5.08 9.20 19.07
CA GLY A 219 3.88 8.94 18.26
C GLY A 219 4.21 8.37 16.89
N ASN A 220 5.21 8.94 16.20
CA ASN A 220 5.68 8.40 14.91
C ASN A 220 6.26 6.99 15.06
N LEU A 221 7.07 6.76 16.09
CA LEU A 221 7.65 5.44 16.35
C LEU A 221 6.55 4.41 16.69
N MET A 222 5.48 4.80 17.39
CA MET A 222 4.36 3.91 17.68
C MET A 222 3.71 3.37 16.40
N ASN A 223 3.52 4.23 15.38
CA ASN A 223 3.02 3.80 14.08
C ASN A 223 3.98 2.82 13.38
N VAL A 224 5.29 3.08 13.45
CA VAL A 224 6.32 2.20 12.88
C VAL A 224 6.36 0.84 13.59
N LEU A 225 6.22 0.79 14.92
CA LEU A 225 6.19 -0.48 15.66
C LEU A 225 4.91 -1.28 15.38
N ALA A 226 3.76 -0.61 15.23
CA ALA A 226 2.52 -1.25 14.85
C ALA A 226 2.65 -1.90 13.45
N ASP A 227 3.17 -1.16 12.48
CA ASP A 227 3.46 -1.65 11.12
C ASP A 227 4.45 -2.83 11.15
N ALA A 228 5.54 -2.72 11.91
CA ALA A 228 6.55 -3.78 12.02
C ALA A 228 5.99 -5.09 12.61
N SER A 229 5.10 -5.01 13.60
CA SER A 229 4.49 -6.21 14.19
C SER A 229 3.51 -6.90 13.23
N GLU A 230 2.77 -6.14 12.42
CA GLU A 230 1.88 -6.71 11.41
C GLU A 230 2.70 -7.29 10.26
N ALA A 231 3.68 -6.53 9.77
CA ALA A 231 4.59 -6.95 8.70
C ALA A 231 5.29 -8.27 9.01
N ARG A 232 5.69 -8.53 10.27
CA ARG A 232 6.30 -9.80 10.67
C ARG A 232 5.34 -10.99 10.51
N LYS A 233 4.06 -10.82 10.84
CA LYS A 233 3.07 -11.89 10.68
C LYS A 233 2.83 -12.18 9.20
N ASP A 234 2.62 -11.12 8.43
CA ASP A 234 2.37 -11.19 6.99
C ASP A 234 3.58 -11.77 6.26
N TRP A 235 4.81 -11.42 6.67
CA TRP A 235 6.03 -11.97 6.09
C TRP A 235 6.17 -13.49 6.28
N ILE A 236 5.84 -13.99 7.49
CA ILE A 236 5.89 -15.42 7.78
C ILE A 236 4.85 -16.17 6.92
N ASP A 237 3.61 -15.66 6.86
CA ASP A 237 2.55 -16.23 6.02
C ASP A 237 2.96 -16.30 4.54
N LEU A 238 3.52 -15.20 4.01
CA LEU A 238 4.01 -15.11 2.62
C LEU A 238 5.03 -16.20 2.29
N LYS A 239 5.98 -16.45 3.20
CA LYS A 239 7.02 -17.46 2.99
C LYS A 239 6.46 -18.88 3.07
N GLU A 240 5.52 -19.16 3.96
CA GLU A 240 4.95 -20.49 4.14
C GLU A 240 4.07 -20.93 2.96
N ARG A 241 3.29 -20.02 2.36
CA ARG A 241 2.36 -20.36 1.27
C ARG A 241 2.97 -20.37 -0.13
N GLY A 242 4.25 -20.02 -0.29
CA GLY A 242 4.89 -19.88 -1.60
C GLY A 242 4.36 -18.67 -2.37
N ALA A 243 4.55 -17.47 -1.83
CA ALA A 243 4.08 -16.21 -2.39
C ALA A 243 4.54 -15.94 -3.85
N SER A 244 3.66 -15.31 -4.62
CA SER A 244 3.94 -14.79 -5.96
C SER A 244 4.71 -13.46 -5.91
N ILE A 245 5.20 -12.99 -7.07
CA ILE A 245 5.86 -11.67 -7.15
C ILE A 245 4.89 -10.54 -6.75
N LEU A 246 3.60 -10.63 -7.12
CA LEU A 246 2.59 -9.64 -6.78
C LEU A 246 2.35 -9.58 -5.27
N ASP A 247 2.42 -10.74 -4.59
CA ASP A 247 2.28 -10.81 -3.15
C ASP A 247 3.39 -10.01 -2.44
N TYR A 248 4.64 -10.12 -2.90
CA TYR A 248 5.75 -9.35 -2.35
C TYR A 248 5.65 -7.85 -2.66
N VAL A 249 5.18 -7.48 -3.86
CA VAL A 249 4.94 -6.07 -4.22
C VAL A 249 3.84 -5.45 -3.37
N ASN A 250 2.75 -6.18 -3.15
CA ASN A 250 1.66 -5.77 -2.28
C ASN A 250 2.11 -5.67 -0.82
N PHE A 251 2.96 -6.60 -0.36
CA PHE A 251 3.56 -6.56 0.97
C PHE A 251 4.37 -5.29 1.22
N ILE A 252 5.27 -4.91 0.31
CA ILE A 252 6.07 -3.67 0.44
C ILE A 252 5.16 -2.43 0.41
N SER A 253 4.11 -2.47 -0.40
CA SER A 253 3.15 -1.36 -0.49
C SER A 253 2.31 -1.22 0.78
N LYS A 254 1.96 -2.34 1.43
CA LYS A 254 1.21 -2.39 2.69
C LYS A 254 2.09 -2.00 3.89
N HIS A 255 3.36 -2.40 3.88
CA HIS A 255 4.30 -2.21 5.00
C HIS A 255 5.54 -1.41 4.57
N PRO A 256 5.40 -0.10 4.33
CA PRO A 256 6.47 0.71 3.76
C PRO A 256 7.73 0.82 4.64
N TYR A 257 7.60 0.60 5.96
CA TYR A 257 8.68 0.73 6.94
C TYR A 257 9.17 -0.61 7.49
N CYS A 258 8.76 -1.74 6.90
CA CYS A 258 9.14 -3.05 7.41
C CYS A 258 10.63 -3.35 7.24
N GLU A 259 11.19 -4.13 8.18
CA GLU A 259 12.60 -4.59 8.14
C GLU A 259 12.87 -5.60 7.01
N TYR A 260 11.82 -6.22 6.45
CA TYR A 260 11.92 -7.23 5.40
C TYR A 260 11.97 -6.63 3.99
N ARG A 261 11.91 -5.30 3.85
CA ARG A 261 11.85 -4.63 2.54
C ARG A 261 12.99 -5.03 1.62
N GLU A 262 14.24 -4.98 2.09
CA GLU A 262 15.41 -5.33 1.26
C GLU A 262 15.35 -6.80 0.79
N GLU A 263 14.95 -7.71 1.67
CA GLU A 263 14.80 -9.13 1.31
C GLU A 263 13.66 -9.33 0.31
N ALA A 264 12.52 -8.65 0.51
CA ALA A 264 11.39 -8.69 -0.41
C ALA A 264 11.77 -8.15 -1.81
N GLU A 265 12.51 -7.03 -1.86
CA GLU A 265 12.99 -6.44 -3.12
C GLU A 265 13.97 -7.35 -3.86
N GLU A 266 14.86 -8.04 -3.14
CA GLU A 266 15.75 -9.06 -3.71
C GLU A 266 14.96 -10.23 -4.34
N LEU A 267 13.96 -10.75 -3.62
CA LEU A 267 13.09 -11.82 -4.12
C LEU A 267 12.31 -11.37 -5.35
N ILE A 268 11.72 -10.17 -5.32
CA ILE A 268 11.02 -9.57 -6.47
C ILE A 268 11.95 -9.51 -7.68
N ARG A 269 13.20 -9.05 -7.51
CA ARG A 269 14.16 -8.95 -8.61
C ARG A 269 14.48 -10.30 -9.22
N LYS A 270 14.69 -11.33 -8.38
CA LYS A 270 14.96 -12.69 -8.85
C LYS A 270 13.75 -13.27 -9.59
N MET A 271 12.57 -13.20 -8.99
CA MET A 271 11.33 -13.70 -9.60
C MET A 271 10.98 -12.96 -10.89
N LYS A 272 11.32 -11.67 -10.98
CA LYS A 272 11.07 -10.87 -12.18
C LYS A 272 11.84 -11.41 -13.39
N SER A 273 13.10 -11.78 -13.23
CA SER A 273 13.90 -12.35 -14.32
C SER A 273 13.30 -13.66 -14.84
N ASP A 274 12.91 -14.54 -13.92
CA ASP A 274 12.28 -15.82 -14.27
C ASP A 274 10.94 -15.60 -14.97
N LEU A 275 10.12 -14.67 -14.44
CA LEU A 275 8.83 -14.31 -14.99
C LEU A 275 8.92 -13.77 -16.43
N LEU A 276 9.84 -12.85 -16.70
CA LEU A 276 10.05 -12.31 -18.06
C LEU A 276 10.50 -13.41 -19.03
N SER A 277 11.35 -14.33 -18.59
CA SER A 277 11.77 -15.49 -19.40
C SER A 277 10.60 -16.43 -19.69
N GLU A 278 9.75 -16.70 -18.69
CA GLU A 278 8.54 -17.51 -18.87
C GLU A 278 7.54 -16.86 -19.80
N MET A 279 7.28 -15.55 -19.66
CA MET A 279 6.41 -14.78 -20.55
C MET A 279 6.85 -14.86 -22.01
N LYS A 280 8.16 -14.81 -22.25
CA LYS A 280 8.71 -14.94 -23.60
C LYS A 280 8.55 -16.34 -24.18
N ARG A 281 8.69 -17.38 -23.34
CA ARG A 281 8.63 -18.78 -23.78
C ARG A 281 7.22 -19.33 -23.87
N TYR A 282 6.32 -18.86 -23.01
CA TYR A 282 4.97 -19.37 -22.84
C TYR A 282 3.96 -18.22 -22.71
N PRO A 283 3.80 -17.38 -23.74
CA PRO A 283 3.00 -16.17 -23.65
C PRO A 283 1.53 -16.43 -23.28
N PHE A 284 0.98 -17.57 -23.69
CA PHE A 284 -0.41 -17.97 -23.41
C PHE A 284 -0.69 -18.37 -21.96
N LYS A 285 0.33 -18.49 -21.10
CA LYS A 285 0.12 -18.74 -19.67
C LYS A 285 -0.39 -17.50 -18.93
N PHE A 286 -0.17 -16.32 -19.48
CA PHE A 286 -0.39 -15.05 -18.81
C PHE A 286 -1.66 -14.40 -19.35
N GLY A 287 -2.70 -14.38 -18.54
CA GLY A 287 -4.02 -13.83 -18.89
C GLY A 287 -4.06 -12.30 -18.85
N ARG A 288 -5.16 -11.72 -19.37
CA ARG A 288 -5.33 -10.26 -19.46
C ARG A 288 -5.28 -9.57 -18.08
N GLU A 289 -6.02 -10.10 -17.11
CA GLU A 289 -6.16 -9.53 -15.77
C GLU A 289 -4.84 -9.59 -15.00
N GLU A 290 -4.11 -10.69 -15.13
CA GLU A 290 -2.81 -10.88 -14.50
C GLU A 290 -1.79 -9.88 -15.06
N MET A 291 -1.72 -9.74 -16.38
CA MET A 291 -0.87 -8.74 -17.03
C MET A 291 -1.24 -7.31 -16.64
N TYR A 292 -2.54 -7.01 -16.54
CA TYR A 292 -3.01 -5.72 -16.05
C TYR A 292 -2.55 -5.45 -14.62
N GLN A 293 -2.62 -6.45 -13.72
CA GLN A 293 -2.10 -6.32 -12.36
C GLN A 293 -0.60 -6.07 -12.34
N TYR A 294 0.20 -6.82 -13.10
CA TYR A 294 1.65 -6.59 -13.18
C TYR A 294 1.99 -5.17 -13.62
N ILE A 295 1.25 -4.63 -14.59
CA ILE A 295 1.46 -3.29 -15.12
C ILE A 295 1.02 -2.21 -14.13
N THR A 296 -0.16 -2.32 -13.55
CA THR A 296 -0.74 -1.28 -12.68
C THR A 296 -0.06 -1.18 -11.32
N THR A 297 0.38 -2.30 -10.76
CA THR A 297 1.20 -2.34 -9.53
C THR A 297 2.64 -1.93 -9.78
N LYS A 298 3.03 -1.66 -11.04
CA LYS A 298 4.42 -1.43 -11.47
C LYS A 298 5.36 -2.59 -11.13
N THR A 299 4.81 -3.79 -10.93
CA THR A 299 5.60 -5.01 -10.79
C THR A 299 6.45 -5.24 -12.04
N LEU A 300 5.87 -5.03 -13.22
CA LEU A 300 6.56 -5.02 -14.51
C LEU A 300 6.36 -3.67 -15.20
N THR A 301 7.47 -3.02 -15.54
CA THR A 301 7.46 -1.70 -16.16
C THR A 301 7.39 -1.78 -17.69
N MET A 302 7.08 -0.66 -18.34
CA MET A 302 7.12 -0.56 -19.80
C MET A 302 8.53 -0.83 -20.35
N GLN A 303 9.56 -0.28 -19.70
CA GLN A 303 10.96 -0.54 -20.03
C GLN A 303 11.26 -2.05 -20.04
N GLU A 304 10.83 -2.77 -19.00
CA GLU A 304 11.09 -4.20 -18.88
C GLU A 304 10.29 -5.03 -19.90
N LEU A 305 9.01 -4.72 -20.12
CA LEU A 305 8.12 -5.50 -20.99
C LEU A 305 8.29 -5.21 -22.49
N VAL A 306 8.64 -3.98 -22.85
CA VAL A 306 8.67 -3.50 -24.23
C VAL A 306 10.09 -3.24 -24.70
N ASP A 307 10.82 -2.36 -24.01
CA ASP A 307 12.11 -1.86 -24.48
C ASP A 307 13.23 -2.90 -24.33
N ASP A 308 13.29 -3.58 -23.19
CA ASP A 308 14.40 -4.49 -22.85
C ASP A 308 14.14 -5.94 -23.32
N SER A 309 12.91 -6.42 -23.16
CA SER A 309 12.58 -7.84 -23.40
C SER A 309 11.86 -8.10 -24.72
N HIS A 310 11.22 -7.07 -25.29
CA HIS A 310 10.33 -7.14 -26.46
C HIS A 310 9.22 -8.20 -26.32
N ILE A 311 8.74 -8.44 -25.10
CA ILE A 311 7.63 -9.35 -24.81
C ILE A 311 6.32 -8.75 -25.29
N LEU A 312 6.14 -7.46 -25.09
CA LEU A 312 5.02 -6.67 -25.59
C LEU A 312 5.50 -5.61 -26.58
N THR A 313 4.58 -5.13 -27.41
CA THR A 313 4.76 -3.87 -28.14
C THR A 313 4.20 -2.70 -27.32
N ASP A 314 4.57 -1.45 -27.67
CA ASP A 314 3.97 -0.24 -27.10
C ASP A 314 2.44 -0.27 -27.19
N ARG A 315 1.93 -0.73 -28.34
CA ARG A 315 0.49 -0.82 -28.60
C ARG A 315 -0.15 -1.84 -27.66
N SER A 316 0.44 -3.03 -27.53
CA SER A 316 -0.06 -4.11 -26.66
C SER A 316 -0.03 -3.72 -25.18
N TYR A 317 1.04 -3.07 -24.72
CA TYR A 317 1.14 -2.57 -23.36
C TYR A 317 0.04 -1.56 -23.04
N ASN A 318 -0.17 -0.57 -23.93
CA ASN A 318 -1.21 0.43 -23.76
C ASN A 318 -2.62 -0.16 -23.91
N HIS A 319 -2.78 -1.19 -24.74
CA HIS A 319 -4.04 -1.91 -24.90
C HIS A 319 -4.45 -2.59 -23.61
N ILE A 320 -3.55 -3.34 -22.96
CA ILE A 320 -3.84 -4.00 -21.68
C ILE A 320 -4.22 -2.96 -20.61
N LYS A 321 -3.54 -1.80 -20.56
CA LYS A 321 -3.88 -0.72 -19.63
C LYS A 321 -5.26 -0.10 -19.88
N THR A 322 -5.65 0.00 -21.16
CA THR A 322 -6.93 0.60 -21.56
C THR A 322 -8.08 -0.37 -21.34
N TYR A 323 -7.82 -1.66 -21.52
CA TYR A 323 -8.81 -2.74 -21.45
C TYR A 323 -8.34 -3.81 -20.45
N PRO A 324 -8.64 -3.64 -19.14
CA PRO A 324 -8.15 -4.51 -18.07
C PRO A 324 -8.64 -5.96 -18.13
N THR A 325 -9.73 -6.21 -18.87
CA THR A 325 -10.33 -7.54 -19.07
C THR A 325 -10.69 -7.74 -20.54
N THR A 326 -10.78 -8.99 -21.00
CA THR A 326 -11.19 -9.29 -22.38
C THR A 326 -12.61 -8.81 -22.68
N GLN A 327 -13.49 -8.76 -21.67
CA GLN A 327 -14.84 -8.19 -21.83
C GLN A 327 -14.82 -6.67 -22.03
N SER A 328 -13.83 -5.95 -21.45
CA SER A 328 -13.76 -4.49 -21.54
C SER A 328 -13.42 -3.97 -22.95
N GLU A 329 -12.80 -4.79 -23.80
CA GLU A 329 -12.54 -4.48 -25.21
C GLU A 329 -13.67 -4.92 -26.15
N GLN A 330 -14.58 -5.78 -25.68
CA GLN A 330 -15.65 -6.35 -26.47
C GLN A 330 -16.87 -5.45 -26.47
N ARG A 331 -17.52 -5.38 -27.63
CA ARG A 331 -18.77 -4.67 -27.90
C ARG A 331 -19.70 -5.66 -28.57
N GLU A 332 -20.99 -5.48 -28.38
CA GLU A 332 -21.97 -6.31 -29.05
C GLU A 332 -21.80 -6.23 -30.58
N LEU A 333 -21.72 -7.38 -31.23
CA LEU A 333 -21.61 -7.44 -32.67
C LEU A 333 -22.96 -7.06 -33.30
N PRO A 334 -23.00 -6.20 -34.33
CA PRO A 334 -24.24 -5.79 -34.97
C PRO A 334 -24.76 -6.89 -35.90
N LEU A 335 -25.38 -7.91 -35.30
CA LEU A 335 -25.89 -9.08 -36.00
C LEU A 335 -27.11 -8.74 -36.87
N SER A 336 -27.21 -9.43 -37.99
CA SER A 336 -28.39 -9.49 -38.84
C SER A 336 -29.38 -10.51 -38.28
N TYR A 337 -30.63 -10.09 -38.07
CA TYR A 337 -31.74 -10.91 -37.52
C TYR A 337 -32.72 -11.35 -38.63
N LEU A 338 -32.24 -11.55 -39.85
CA LEU A 338 -33.10 -11.99 -40.95
C LEU A 338 -33.71 -13.35 -40.63
N GLU A 339 -35.04 -13.46 -40.68
CA GLU A 339 -35.75 -14.74 -40.52
C GLU A 339 -35.47 -15.71 -41.68
N ASN A 340 -35.26 -15.15 -42.88
CA ASN A 340 -34.95 -15.89 -44.11
C ASN A 340 -33.66 -15.32 -44.74
N PRO A 341 -32.48 -15.61 -44.16
CA PRO A 341 -31.21 -15.22 -44.75
C PRO A 341 -31.05 -15.85 -46.14
N HIS A 342 -30.56 -15.08 -47.10
CA HIS A 342 -30.34 -15.52 -48.47
C HIS A 342 -29.04 -14.90 -49.01
N SER A 343 -28.39 -15.59 -49.93
CA SER A 343 -27.27 -15.09 -50.72
C SER A 343 -27.73 -14.70 -52.13
N GLU A 344 -27.03 -13.75 -52.76
CA GLU A 344 -27.34 -13.31 -54.12
C GLU A 344 -27.13 -14.46 -55.14
N GLU A 345 -28.02 -14.56 -56.13
CA GLU A 345 -27.93 -15.60 -57.17
C GLU A 345 -26.65 -15.44 -58.00
N GLY A 346 -25.97 -16.57 -58.25
CA GLY A 346 -24.74 -16.61 -59.03
C GLY A 346 -23.47 -16.42 -58.18
N ASN A 347 -23.62 -16.19 -56.87
CA ASN A 347 -22.49 -16.18 -55.95
C ASN A 347 -21.96 -17.60 -55.72
N THR A 348 -20.73 -17.69 -55.21
CA THR A 348 -20.28 -18.87 -54.49
C THR A 348 -20.47 -18.63 -53.00
N ASP A 349 -21.24 -19.49 -52.36
CA ASP A 349 -21.53 -19.42 -50.94
C ASP A 349 -20.41 -20.12 -50.15
N VAL A 350 -19.72 -19.36 -49.31
CA VAL A 350 -18.57 -19.83 -48.52
C VAL A 350 -19.01 -20.07 -47.07
N TYR A 351 -19.09 -21.33 -46.67
CA TYR A 351 -19.56 -21.75 -45.35
C TYR A 351 -18.40 -21.97 -44.39
N PHE A 352 -18.56 -21.51 -43.14
CA PHE A 352 -17.69 -21.86 -42.03
C PHE A 352 -18.45 -22.67 -40.97
N PHE A 353 -18.15 -23.96 -40.88
CA PHE A 353 -18.69 -24.86 -39.86
C PHE A 353 -17.68 -25.12 -38.75
N GLY A 354 -18.15 -25.29 -37.52
CA GLY A 354 -17.29 -25.61 -36.39
C GLY A 354 -17.97 -25.24 -35.08
N VAL A 355 -17.46 -25.76 -33.97
CA VAL A 355 -18.05 -25.55 -32.64
C VAL A 355 -17.85 -24.14 -32.09
N GLY A 356 -18.58 -23.77 -31.04
CA GLY A 356 -18.36 -22.51 -30.32
C GLY A 356 -16.90 -22.38 -29.88
N GLY A 357 -16.31 -21.20 -30.04
CA GLY A 357 -14.91 -20.94 -29.70
C GLY A 357 -13.85 -21.50 -30.67
N SER A 358 -14.25 -22.17 -31.77
CA SER A 358 -13.28 -22.73 -32.73
C SER A 358 -12.54 -21.70 -33.60
N GLY A 359 -12.88 -20.41 -33.49
CA GLY A 359 -12.20 -19.32 -34.19
C GLY A 359 -12.82 -18.90 -35.54
N LYS A 360 -14.02 -19.38 -35.89
CA LYS A 360 -14.75 -18.98 -37.12
C LYS A 360 -14.82 -17.46 -37.31
N THR A 361 -15.29 -16.77 -36.27
CA THR A 361 -15.45 -15.31 -36.25
C THR A 361 -14.11 -14.59 -36.42
N CYS A 362 -13.03 -15.15 -35.86
CA CYS A 362 -11.67 -14.63 -36.05
C CYS A 362 -11.17 -14.79 -37.49
N VAL A 363 -11.46 -15.94 -38.13
CA VAL A 363 -11.15 -16.16 -39.56
C VAL A 363 -11.87 -15.12 -40.42
N LEU A 364 -13.15 -14.90 -40.18
CA LEU A 364 -13.94 -13.89 -40.88
C LEU A 364 -13.42 -12.47 -40.61
N ALA A 365 -13.06 -12.13 -39.38
CA ALA A 365 -12.45 -10.84 -39.06
C ALA A 365 -11.14 -10.61 -39.83
N GLY A 366 -10.28 -11.62 -39.89
CA GLY A 366 -9.06 -11.57 -40.70
C GLY A 366 -9.36 -11.39 -42.19
N LEU A 367 -10.34 -12.10 -42.74
CA LEU A 367 -10.76 -11.91 -44.14
C LEU A 367 -11.31 -10.50 -44.39
N MET A 368 -12.22 -10.00 -43.54
CA MET A 368 -12.81 -8.66 -43.69
C MET A 368 -11.77 -7.54 -43.59
N SER A 369 -10.71 -7.76 -42.81
CA SER A 369 -9.56 -6.85 -42.71
C SER A 369 -8.87 -6.59 -44.07
N LEU A 370 -8.93 -7.56 -44.99
CA LEU A 370 -8.32 -7.51 -46.32
C LEU A 370 -9.08 -6.62 -47.31
N THR A 371 -10.22 -6.04 -46.91
CA THR A 371 -10.99 -5.13 -47.78
C THR A 371 -10.09 -4.01 -48.32
N GLY A 372 -9.99 -3.94 -49.66
CA GLY A 372 -9.10 -3.04 -50.38
C GLY A 372 -7.76 -3.67 -50.82
N ARG A 373 -7.52 -4.95 -50.51
CA ARG A 373 -6.35 -5.74 -50.94
C ARG A 373 -6.78 -6.88 -51.86
N LEU A 374 -5.91 -7.29 -52.79
CA LEU A 374 -6.19 -8.36 -53.77
C LEU A 374 -7.56 -8.22 -54.47
N GLY A 375 -8.00 -6.99 -54.73
CA GLY A 375 -9.30 -6.73 -55.34
C GLY A 375 -10.51 -7.16 -54.48
N PHE A 376 -10.32 -7.52 -53.20
CA PHE A 376 -11.37 -7.94 -52.29
C PHE A 376 -12.14 -6.76 -51.69
N SER A 377 -13.46 -6.87 -51.67
CA SER A 377 -14.36 -5.93 -50.99
C SER A 377 -15.68 -6.60 -50.64
N PHE A 378 -16.24 -6.28 -49.47
CA PHE A 378 -17.62 -6.63 -49.12
C PHE A 378 -18.56 -5.43 -49.29
N ASP A 379 -19.86 -5.69 -49.42
CA ASP A 379 -20.91 -4.66 -49.46
C ASP A 379 -21.51 -4.43 -48.06
N PRO A 380 -21.29 -3.25 -47.43
CA PRO A 380 -21.91 -2.91 -46.15
C PRO A 380 -23.44 -2.92 -46.16
N LYS A 381 -24.07 -2.80 -47.34
CA LYS A 381 -25.52 -2.79 -47.52
C LYS A 381 -25.99 -3.93 -48.42
N GLY A 382 -25.19 -5.00 -48.52
CA GLY A 382 -25.53 -6.18 -49.28
C GLY A 382 -26.86 -6.80 -48.83
N PRO A 383 -27.58 -7.48 -49.74
CA PRO A 383 -28.89 -8.07 -49.46
C PRO A 383 -28.87 -9.12 -48.33
N GLY A 384 -27.74 -9.77 -48.06
CA GLY A 384 -27.56 -10.70 -46.94
C GLY A 384 -27.61 -10.05 -45.54
N GLY A 385 -27.56 -8.72 -45.45
CA GLY A 385 -27.71 -7.96 -44.19
C GLY A 385 -26.49 -8.00 -43.26
N GLY A 386 -25.50 -8.85 -43.49
CA GLY A 386 -24.29 -8.98 -42.67
C GLY A 386 -23.22 -7.90 -42.88
N GLY A 387 -23.50 -6.84 -43.65
CA GLY A 387 -22.51 -5.82 -43.97
C GLY A 387 -22.01 -5.00 -42.76
N ASN A 388 -22.90 -4.65 -41.83
CA ASN A 388 -22.51 -3.97 -40.58
C ASN A 388 -21.66 -4.90 -39.68
N TYR A 389 -22.05 -6.17 -39.62
CA TYR A 389 -21.30 -7.21 -38.93
C TYR A 389 -19.87 -7.33 -39.49
N ALA A 390 -19.73 -7.40 -40.82
CA ALA A 390 -18.44 -7.41 -41.50
C ALA A 390 -17.59 -6.16 -41.24
N MET A 391 -18.21 -4.98 -41.19
CA MET A 391 -17.51 -3.74 -40.83
C MET A 391 -16.92 -3.79 -39.42
N GLU A 392 -17.67 -4.32 -38.46
CA GLU A 392 -17.19 -4.40 -37.09
C GLU A 392 -16.11 -5.47 -36.93
N LEU A 393 -16.26 -6.64 -37.56
CA LEU A 393 -15.20 -7.65 -37.62
C LEU A 393 -13.90 -7.11 -38.23
N ARG A 394 -13.99 -6.33 -39.31
CA ARG A 394 -12.84 -5.62 -39.90
C ARG A 394 -12.18 -4.69 -38.90
N ASN A 395 -12.97 -3.95 -38.12
CA ASN A 395 -12.45 -3.03 -37.11
C ASN A 395 -11.70 -3.82 -36.03
N TYR A 396 -12.29 -4.89 -35.48
CA TYR A 396 -11.65 -5.80 -34.53
C TYR A 396 -10.27 -6.27 -34.98
N ALA A 397 -10.16 -6.81 -36.20
CA ALA A 397 -8.88 -7.26 -36.73
C ALA A 397 -7.86 -6.11 -36.87
N ARG A 398 -8.27 -4.98 -37.47
CA ARG A 398 -7.36 -3.82 -37.68
C ARG A 398 -6.94 -3.12 -36.38
N THR A 399 -7.80 -3.16 -35.36
CA THR A 399 -7.47 -2.66 -34.03
C THR A 399 -6.72 -3.69 -33.18
N SER A 400 -6.55 -4.92 -33.69
CA SER A 400 -5.92 -6.05 -32.99
C SER A 400 -6.65 -6.43 -31.70
N MET A 401 -7.97 -6.43 -31.77
CA MET A 401 -8.90 -6.87 -30.75
C MET A 401 -9.56 -8.19 -31.18
N LEU A 402 -9.91 -9.04 -30.23
CA LEU A 402 -10.65 -10.27 -30.54
C LEU A 402 -12.15 -9.96 -30.57
N PRO A 403 -12.88 -10.37 -31.62
CA PRO A 403 -14.34 -10.26 -31.61
C PRO A 403 -14.92 -11.14 -30.49
N PRO A 404 -16.06 -10.75 -29.87
CA PRO A 404 -16.75 -11.62 -28.92
C PRO A 404 -17.33 -12.86 -29.60
N GLY A 405 -17.77 -13.82 -28.80
CA GLY A 405 -18.54 -14.96 -29.32
C GLY A 405 -19.86 -14.51 -29.96
N THR A 406 -20.21 -15.11 -31.10
CA THR A 406 -21.45 -14.82 -31.84
C THR A 406 -22.68 -15.34 -31.07
N LEU A 407 -23.76 -14.56 -31.00
CA LEU A 407 -25.02 -14.99 -30.37
C LEU A 407 -25.69 -16.13 -31.16
N GLN A 408 -26.41 -17.00 -30.44
CA GLN A 408 -26.72 -18.38 -30.82
C GLN A 408 -27.84 -18.56 -31.86
N GLU A 409 -28.46 -17.49 -32.35
CA GLU A 409 -29.78 -17.57 -32.98
C GLU A 409 -29.81 -17.36 -34.50
N TYR A 410 -28.82 -16.67 -35.10
CA TYR A 410 -28.93 -16.19 -36.49
C TYR A 410 -27.71 -16.48 -37.36
N ILE A 411 -27.96 -16.73 -38.65
CA ILE A 411 -26.94 -16.91 -39.69
C ILE A 411 -26.54 -15.54 -40.25
N GLN A 412 -25.26 -15.24 -40.30
CA GLN A 412 -24.75 -14.02 -40.90
C GLN A 412 -24.36 -14.27 -42.35
N VAL A 413 -24.89 -13.46 -43.28
CA VAL A 413 -24.57 -13.52 -44.71
C VAL A 413 -23.88 -12.22 -45.12
N ILE A 414 -22.62 -12.31 -45.53
CA ILE A 414 -21.80 -11.17 -45.95
C ILE A 414 -21.53 -11.28 -47.45
N ASP A 415 -22.14 -10.40 -48.25
CA ASP A 415 -21.91 -10.34 -49.68
C ASP A 415 -20.60 -9.63 -50.00
N ALA A 416 -19.78 -10.27 -50.85
CA ALA A 416 -18.47 -9.77 -51.22
C ALA A 416 -18.08 -10.14 -52.65
N LYS A 417 -16.95 -9.57 -53.07
CA LYS A 417 -16.37 -9.81 -54.38
C LYS A 417 -14.85 -9.77 -54.32
N ILE A 418 -14.23 -10.50 -55.24
CA ILE A 418 -12.80 -10.50 -55.50
C ILE A 418 -12.61 -10.17 -56.98
N ASN A 419 -11.91 -9.08 -57.29
CA ASN A 419 -11.43 -8.82 -58.64
C ASN A 419 -10.05 -9.43 -58.79
N ASP A 420 -9.90 -10.44 -59.65
CA ASP A 420 -8.61 -11.05 -59.89
C ASP A 420 -7.69 -10.15 -60.74
N PRO A 421 -6.37 -10.41 -60.77
CA PRO A 421 -5.41 -9.64 -61.57
C PRO A 421 -5.71 -9.64 -63.08
N GLU A 422 -6.41 -10.66 -63.57
CA GLU A 422 -6.83 -10.81 -64.95
C GLU A 422 -8.05 -9.94 -65.31
N GLY A 423 -8.75 -9.40 -64.30
CA GLY A 423 -9.92 -8.54 -64.43
C GLY A 423 -11.25 -9.29 -64.37
N HIS A 424 -11.28 -10.56 -63.96
CA HIS A 424 -12.51 -11.28 -63.72
C HIS A 424 -13.06 -10.99 -62.33
N LEU A 425 -14.39 -10.95 -62.25
CA LEU A 425 -15.13 -10.71 -61.03
C LEU A 425 -15.61 -12.04 -60.44
N HIS A 426 -15.14 -12.35 -59.25
CA HIS A 426 -15.62 -13.47 -58.45
C HIS A 426 -16.61 -12.94 -57.43
N LYS A 427 -17.88 -13.32 -57.53
CA LYS A 427 -18.90 -12.95 -56.55
C LYS A 427 -19.06 -14.04 -55.49
N ILE A 428 -19.11 -13.65 -54.23
CA ILE A 428 -19.15 -14.57 -53.09
C ILE A 428 -20.11 -14.08 -52.00
N SER A 429 -20.65 -15.00 -51.23
CA SER A 429 -21.34 -14.70 -49.97
C SER A 429 -20.72 -15.54 -48.86
N PHE A 430 -20.15 -14.90 -47.83
CA PHE A 430 -19.70 -15.62 -46.64
C PHE A 430 -20.88 -15.91 -45.74
N ILE A 431 -20.95 -17.15 -45.27
CA ILE A 431 -22.04 -17.65 -44.43
C ILE A 431 -21.43 -18.15 -43.13
N GLU A 432 -21.68 -17.40 -42.06
CA GLU A 432 -21.32 -17.81 -40.70
C GLU A 432 -22.52 -18.39 -39.98
N MET A 433 -22.37 -19.62 -39.51
CA MET A 433 -23.37 -20.32 -38.70
C MET A 433 -22.90 -20.41 -37.25
N SER A 434 -23.85 -20.34 -36.31
CA SER A 434 -23.55 -20.51 -34.87
C SER A 434 -22.95 -21.90 -34.61
N GLY A 435 -21.87 -21.93 -33.82
CA GLY A 435 -21.21 -23.17 -33.47
C GLY A 435 -22.01 -24.03 -32.49
N GLU A 436 -22.82 -23.39 -31.66
CA GLU A 436 -23.73 -24.00 -30.70
C GLU A 436 -24.85 -24.74 -31.45
N LYS A 437 -25.38 -24.18 -32.54
CA LYS A 437 -26.36 -24.87 -33.40
C LYS A 437 -25.78 -26.10 -34.07
N THR A 438 -24.54 -26.00 -34.54
CA THR A 438 -23.82 -27.14 -35.13
C THR A 438 -23.60 -28.25 -34.09
N ALA A 439 -23.31 -27.90 -32.83
CA ALA A 439 -23.19 -28.86 -31.73
C ALA A 439 -24.53 -29.45 -31.27
N GLN A 440 -25.58 -28.62 -31.19
CA GLN A 440 -26.96 -29.07 -30.89
C GLN A 440 -27.41 -30.10 -31.93
N PHE A 441 -27.19 -29.82 -33.22
CA PHE A 441 -27.49 -30.74 -34.30
C PHE A 441 -26.80 -32.11 -34.12
N ALA A 442 -25.52 -32.12 -33.75
CA ALA A 442 -24.78 -33.37 -33.53
C ALA A 442 -25.33 -34.22 -32.37
N GLY A 443 -26.02 -33.58 -31.42
CA GLY A 443 -26.64 -34.25 -30.28
C GLY A 443 -28.09 -34.68 -30.46
N MET A 444 -28.74 -34.30 -31.56
CA MET A 444 -30.13 -34.66 -31.83
C MET A 444 -30.24 -36.12 -32.29
N VAL A 445 -31.16 -36.87 -31.66
CA VAL A 445 -31.40 -38.29 -32.00
C VAL A 445 -32.01 -38.45 -33.40
N ASP A 446 -32.80 -37.47 -33.86
CA ASP A 446 -33.55 -37.51 -35.13
C ASP A 446 -33.13 -36.39 -36.14
N ALA A 447 -31.95 -35.80 -35.94
CA ALA A 447 -31.42 -34.76 -36.84
C ALA A 447 -31.24 -35.31 -38.27
N THR A 448 -32.16 -34.95 -39.16
CA THR A 448 -32.19 -35.48 -40.54
C THR A 448 -32.35 -34.41 -41.61
N SER A 449 -32.65 -33.16 -41.23
CA SER A 449 -32.90 -32.07 -42.16
C SER A 449 -31.83 -30.98 -42.09
N LEU A 450 -31.61 -30.26 -43.19
CA LEU A 450 -30.70 -29.11 -43.22
C LEU A 450 -31.23 -27.93 -42.38
N GLY A 451 -32.55 -27.85 -42.17
CA GLY A 451 -33.18 -26.82 -41.34
C GLY A 451 -32.82 -26.93 -39.86
N ASP A 452 -32.40 -28.11 -39.40
CA ASP A 452 -31.98 -28.35 -38.02
C ASP A 452 -30.65 -27.65 -37.68
N LEU A 453 -29.91 -27.16 -38.68
CA LEU A 453 -28.69 -26.35 -38.51
C LEU A 453 -28.99 -24.88 -38.15
N GLY A 454 -30.25 -24.46 -38.20
CA GLY A 454 -30.70 -23.13 -37.80
C GLY A 454 -31.71 -22.49 -38.77
N PRO A 455 -32.43 -21.44 -38.33
CA PRO A 455 -33.38 -20.72 -39.19
C PRO A 455 -32.74 -20.25 -40.49
N GLY A 456 -33.32 -20.63 -41.63
CA GLY A 456 -32.83 -20.29 -42.97
C GLY A 456 -31.69 -21.15 -43.54
N ALA A 457 -31.12 -22.08 -42.75
CA ALA A 457 -30.02 -22.94 -43.21
C ALA A 457 -30.40 -23.79 -44.43
N ASP A 458 -31.60 -24.36 -44.42
CA ASP A 458 -32.12 -25.16 -45.54
C ASP A 458 -32.19 -24.35 -46.85
N GLY A 459 -32.73 -23.12 -46.77
CA GLY A 459 -32.82 -22.23 -47.93
C GLY A 459 -31.46 -21.84 -48.50
N LEU A 460 -30.49 -21.54 -47.64
CA LEU A 460 -29.12 -21.25 -48.06
C LEU A 460 -28.44 -22.48 -48.66
N LEU A 461 -28.50 -23.64 -48.02
CA LEU A 461 -27.80 -24.85 -48.48
C LEU A 461 -28.42 -25.42 -49.76
N ASN A 462 -29.75 -25.36 -49.93
CA ASN A 462 -30.44 -25.90 -51.10
C ASN A 462 -30.61 -24.92 -52.27
N ASN A 463 -30.10 -23.68 -52.18
CA ASN A 463 -30.14 -22.75 -53.31
C ASN A 463 -29.26 -23.24 -54.50
N ASN A 464 -29.31 -22.50 -55.62
CA ASN A 464 -28.60 -22.89 -56.85
C ASN A 464 -27.11 -22.47 -56.94
N ASN A 465 -26.60 -21.73 -55.96
CA ASN A 465 -25.22 -21.24 -55.91
C ASN A 465 -24.23 -22.38 -55.69
N ASN A 466 -22.97 -22.15 -56.08
CA ASN A 466 -21.90 -23.08 -55.73
C ASN A 466 -21.56 -22.96 -54.24
N LYS A 467 -21.03 -24.03 -53.65
CA LYS A 467 -20.76 -24.12 -52.21
C LYS A 467 -19.28 -24.40 -51.97
N LEU A 468 -18.62 -23.56 -51.19
CA LEU A 468 -17.28 -23.82 -50.68
C LEU A 468 -17.36 -24.00 -49.16
N ILE A 469 -16.90 -25.14 -48.66
CA ILE A 469 -17.10 -25.51 -47.26
C ILE A 469 -15.76 -25.53 -46.52
N PHE A 470 -15.67 -24.74 -45.46
CA PHE A 470 -14.58 -24.78 -44.50
C PHE A 470 -15.05 -25.33 -43.16
N PHE A 471 -14.37 -26.36 -42.68
CA PHE A 471 -14.46 -26.84 -41.31
C PHE A 471 -13.39 -26.15 -40.47
N VAL A 472 -13.79 -25.42 -39.44
CA VAL A 472 -12.90 -24.63 -38.58
C VAL A 472 -12.70 -25.37 -37.26
N ILE A 473 -11.48 -25.86 -37.07
CA ILE A 473 -11.04 -26.70 -35.96
C ILE A 473 -10.14 -25.89 -35.03
N ASP A 474 -10.37 -26.04 -33.73
CA ASP A 474 -9.44 -25.56 -32.71
C ASP A 474 -8.59 -26.73 -32.22
N PRO A 475 -7.29 -26.75 -32.54
CA PRO A 475 -6.41 -27.87 -32.29
C PRO A 475 -6.03 -28.05 -30.82
N ILE A 476 -6.26 -27.06 -29.95
CA ILE A 476 -6.01 -27.20 -28.50
C ILE A 476 -7.28 -27.54 -27.72
N ASN A 477 -8.43 -27.54 -28.39
CA ASN A 477 -9.71 -27.77 -27.76
C ASN A 477 -10.06 -29.27 -27.75
N GLU A 478 -9.50 -30.00 -26.79
CA GLU A 478 -9.91 -31.38 -26.48
C GLU A 478 -11.25 -31.45 -25.72
N LYS A 479 -11.93 -30.31 -25.52
CA LYS A 479 -13.10 -30.26 -24.65
C LYS A 479 -14.33 -30.85 -25.32
N ASN A 480 -15.03 -31.64 -24.51
CA ASN A 480 -16.47 -31.82 -24.57
C ASN A 480 -17.17 -30.46 -24.79
N VAL A 481 -17.94 -30.34 -25.86
CA VAL A 481 -18.78 -29.20 -26.19
C VAL A 481 -20.18 -29.47 -25.65
N GLN A 482 -20.68 -28.56 -24.80
CA GLN A 482 -22.00 -28.69 -24.21
C GLN A 482 -23.07 -28.51 -25.29
N MET A 483 -24.09 -29.37 -25.30
CA MET A 483 -25.18 -29.28 -26.27
C MET A 483 -26.16 -28.13 -25.94
N GLY A 484 -25.73 -26.88 -26.11
CA GLY A 484 -26.52 -25.68 -25.75
C GLY A 484 -26.52 -25.35 -24.25
N GLU A 485 -27.03 -24.17 -23.90
CA GLU A 485 -26.87 -23.55 -22.56
C GLU A 485 -27.44 -24.37 -21.40
N ASN A 486 -28.37 -25.31 -21.64
CA ASN A 486 -29.09 -26.06 -20.61
C ASN A 486 -28.98 -27.59 -20.71
N SER A 487 -28.09 -28.14 -21.54
CA SER A 487 -27.95 -29.60 -21.69
C SER A 487 -26.84 -30.17 -20.79
N SER A 488 -27.07 -31.34 -20.20
CA SER A 488 -26.06 -32.12 -19.49
C SER A 488 -25.25 -33.05 -20.40
N LEU A 489 -25.57 -33.09 -21.69
CA LEU A 489 -24.92 -33.92 -22.70
C LEU A 489 -23.79 -33.15 -23.38
N TRP A 490 -22.75 -33.89 -23.75
CA TRP A 490 -21.53 -33.37 -24.35
C TRP A 490 -21.24 -34.10 -25.67
N VAL A 491 -20.73 -33.35 -26.66
CA VAL A 491 -20.19 -33.90 -27.91
C VAL A 491 -18.75 -33.49 -28.09
N THR A 492 -17.94 -34.30 -28.77
CA THR A 492 -16.61 -33.87 -29.17
C THR A 492 -16.67 -33.04 -30.45
N GLN A 493 -15.63 -32.25 -30.73
CA GLN A 493 -15.56 -31.48 -31.97
C GLN A 493 -15.50 -32.39 -33.21
N SER A 494 -14.91 -33.58 -33.11
CA SER A 494 -14.93 -34.59 -34.17
C SER A 494 -16.32 -35.19 -34.40
N ASP A 495 -17.13 -35.40 -33.35
CA ASP A 495 -18.53 -35.83 -33.48
C ASP A 495 -19.35 -34.81 -34.28
N VAL A 496 -19.16 -33.52 -33.98
CA VAL A 496 -19.84 -32.43 -34.69
C VAL A 496 -19.46 -32.42 -36.17
N LEU A 497 -18.17 -32.52 -36.47
CA LEU A 497 -17.67 -32.57 -37.84
C LEU A 497 -18.20 -33.78 -38.62
N ASN A 498 -18.20 -34.95 -37.98
CA ASN A 498 -18.76 -36.19 -38.54
C ASN A 498 -20.25 -36.03 -38.85
N CYS A 499 -21.02 -35.46 -37.91
CA CYS A 499 -22.46 -35.32 -38.08
C CYS A 499 -22.80 -34.37 -39.22
N VAL A 500 -22.14 -33.21 -39.29
CA VAL A 500 -22.30 -32.25 -40.40
C VAL A 500 -21.88 -32.90 -41.73
N SER A 501 -20.73 -33.57 -41.78
CA SER A 501 -20.27 -34.24 -42.99
C SER A 501 -21.26 -35.31 -43.49
N SER A 502 -21.82 -36.10 -42.57
CA SER A 502 -22.85 -37.10 -42.86
C SER A 502 -24.15 -36.46 -43.36
N LEU A 503 -24.59 -35.37 -42.76
CA LEU A 503 -25.75 -34.61 -43.20
C LEU A 503 -25.56 -34.08 -44.63
N LEU A 504 -24.41 -33.47 -44.91
CA LEU A 504 -24.08 -32.96 -46.25
C LEU A 504 -24.09 -34.10 -47.28
N ALA A 505 -23.45 -35.23 -46.96
CA ALA A 505 -23.34 -36.39 -47.85
C ALA A 505 -24.70 -37.03 -48.23
N LYS A 506 -25.68 -37.00 -47.31
CA LYS A 506 -27.05 -37.49 -47.56
C LYS A 506 -27.80 -36.62 -48.57
N ASN A 507 -27.42 -35.34 -48.72
CA ASN A 507 -28.07 -34.37 -49.59
C ASN A 507 -27.38 -34.31 -50.98
N LYS A 508 -27.68 -35.29 -51.84
CA LYS A 508 -27.04 -35.42 -53.17
C LYS A 508 -27.13 -34.17 -54.06
N ASN A 509 -28.23 -33.42 -53.97
CA ASN A 509 -28.43 -32.22 -54.78
C ASN A 509 -27.50 -31.08 -54.33
N LEU A 510 -27.38 -30.88 -53.02
CA LEU A 510 -26.41 -29.96 -52.41
C LEU A 510 -24.98 -30.36 -52.79
N MET A 511 -24.62 -31.64 -52.65
CA MET A 511 -23.25 -32.10 -52.91
C MET A 511 -22.78 -31.87 -54.35
N LYS A 512 -23.68 -31.89 -55.34
CA LYS A 512 -23.36 -31.56 -56.75
C LYS A 512 -22.99 -30.08 -56.95
N LYS A 513 -23.31 -29.22 -55.99
CA LYS A 513 -23.00 -27.78 -56.00
C LYS A 513 -21.75 -27.45 -55.19
N VAL A 514 -21.23 -28.41 -54.43
CA VAL A 514 -20.01 -28.22 -53.64
C VAL A 514 -18.81 -28.24 -54.58
N VAL A 515 -18.05 -27.15 -54.57
CA VAL A 515 -16.83 -26.97 -55.39
C VAL A 515 -15.56 -27.26 -54.61
N GLY A 516 -15.60 -27.13 -53.28
CA GLY A 516 -14.47 -27.47 -52.42
C GLY A 516 -14.87 -27.76 -50.97
N ILE A 517 -14.10 -28.64 -50.33
CA ILE A 517 -14.18 -28.91 -48.88
C ILE A 517 -12.79 -28.85 -48.29
N HIS A 518 -12.61 -28.02 -47.26
CA HIS A 518 -11.32 -27.73 -46.65
C HIS A 518 -11.43 -27.61 -45.13
N ILE A 519 -10.29 -27.67 -44.46
CA ILE A 519 -10.17 -27.50 -43.01
C ILE A 519 -9.26 -26.34 -42.69
N ILE A 520 -9.70 -25.48 -41.77
CA ILE A 520 -8.92 -24.41 -41.17
C ILE A 520 -8.61 -24.80 -39.73
N LEU A 521 -7.33 -24.86 -39.37
CA LEU A 521 -6.91 -25.07 -37.98
C LEU A 521 -6.52 -23.73 -37.39
N THR A 522 -7.40 -23.19 -36.55
CA THR A 522 -7.14 -21.91 -35.89
C THR A 522 -6.12 -22.06 -34.76
N LYS A 523 -5.66 -20.94 -34.20
CA LYS A 523 -4.69 -20.93 -33.10
C LYS A 523 -3.42 -21.72 -33.45
N SER A 524 -3.00 -21.68 -34.71
CA SER A 524 -1.82 -22.42 -35.19
C SER A 524 -0.53 -22.02 -34.49
N ASP A 525 -0.46 -20.80 -33.96
CA ASP A 525 0.62 -20.27 -33.10
C ASP A 525 0.83 -21.10 -31.82
N THR A 526 -0.17 -21.84 -31.37
CA THR A 526 -0.06 -22.76 -30.22
C THR A 526 0.67 -24.07 -30.57
N LEU A 527 0.87 -24.36 -31.86
CA LEU A 527 1.47 -25.59 -32.35
C LEU A 527 2.98 -25.46 -32.62
N GLY A 528 3.55 -24.27 -32.46
CA GLY A 528 4.97 -23.96 -32.65
C GLY A 528 5.23 -22.90 -33.73
N ASP A 529 6.51 -22.54 -33.91
CA ASP A 529 6.92 -21.44 -34.81
C ASP A 529 6.71 -21.74 -36.30
N TYR A 530 6.68 -23.02 -36.68
CA TYR A 530 6.42 -23.45 -38.05
C TYR A 530 5.52 -24.68 -38.05
N VAL A 531 4.35 -24.52 -38.68
CA VAL A 531 3.33 -25.55 -38.77
C VAL A 531 3.10 -25.84 -40.24
N ASP A 532 3.61 -26.96 -40.72
CA ASP A 532 3.33 -27.46 -42.06
C ASP A 532 2.12 -28.41 -42.08
N GLU A 533 1.69 -28.78 -43.29
CA GLU A 533 0.56 -29.68 -43.50
C GLU A 533 0.76 -31.04 -42.82
N GLN A 534 1.98 -31.57 -42.77
CA GLN A 534 2.27 -32.85 -42.14
C GLN A 534 2.13 -32.77 -40.62
N THR A 535 2.58 -31.68 -40.01
CA THR A 535 2.42 -31.41 -38.57
C THR A 535 0.95 -31.36 -38.20
N VAL A 536 0.16 -30.64 -39.00
CA VAL A 536 -1.31 -30.56 -38.87
C VAL A 536 -1.95 -31.94 -39.00
N ARG A 537 -1.59 -32.69 -40.05
CA ARG A 537 -2.14 -34.03 -40.31
C ARG A 537 -1.86 -34.98 -39.16
N ASN A 538 -0.61 -35.04 -38.70
CA ASN A 538 -0.20 -35.86 -37.56
C ASN A 538 -0.96 -35.48 -36.27
N LEU A 539 -1.23 -34.18 -36.07
CA LEU A 539 -2.00 -33.70 -34.91
C LEU A 539 -3.46 -34.16 -34.99
N LEU A 540 -4.11 -33.94 -36.13
CA LEU A 540 -5.49 -34.37 -36.36
C LEU A 540 -5.65 -35.88 -36.22
N GLU A 541 -4.69 -36.67 -36.73
CA GLU A 541 -4.65 -38.13 -36.55
C GLU A 541 -4.56 -38.51 -35.06
N LYS A 542 -3.64 -37.90 -34.30
CA LYS A 542 -3.52 -38.14 -32.85
C LYS A 542 -4.77 -37.76 -32.07
N GLN A 543 -5.50 -36.75 -32.53
CA GLN A 543 -6.74 -36.28 -31.91
C GLN A 543 -7.99 -37.05 -32.39
N GLY A 544 -7.81 -38.10 -33.19
CA GLY A 544 -8.92 -38.97 -33.61
C GLY A 544 -9.75 -38.44 -34.77
N TYR A 545 -9.29 -37.42 -35.50
CA TYR A 545 -9.98 -36.91 -36.69
C TYR A 545 -9.77 -37.79 -37.93
N GLN A 546 -8.90 -38.80 -37.87
CA GLN A 546 -8.56 -39.64 -39.04
C GLN A 546 -9.81 -40.20 -39.76
N ALA A 547 -10.75 -40.79 -39.01
CA ALA A 547 -11.96 -41.37 -39.59
C ALA A 547 -12.84 -40.31 -40.29
N VAL A 548 -12.89 -39.10 -39.74
CA VAL A 548 -13.63 -37.97 -40.33
C VAL A 548 -12.98 -37.54 -41.64
N LEU A 549 -11.65 -37.39 -41.65
CA LEU A 549 -10.88 -36.98 -42.83
C LEU A 549 -11.04 -37.99 -43.96
N GLU A 550 -10.96 -39.28 -43.66
CA GLU A 550 -11.19 -40.37 -44.62
C GLU A 550 -12.64 -40.31 -45.17
N SER A 551 -13.63 -40.10 -44.31
CA SER A 551 -15.03 -39.96 -44.74
C SER A 551 -15.25 -38.75 -45.66
N ILE A 552 -14.63 -37.60 -45.37
CA ILE A 552 -14.72 -36.41 -46.23
C ILE A 552 -14.01 -36.67 -47.57
N LYS A 553 -12.87 -37.35 -47.58
CA LYS A 553 -12.16 -37.73 -48.80
C LYS A 553 -13.00 -38.64 -49.69
N ASP A 554 -13.71 -39.59 -49.10
CA ASP A 554 -14.65 -40.45 -49.84
C ASP A 554 -15.79 -39.64 -50.45
N ILE A 555 -16.36 -38.70 -49.69
CA ILE A 555 -17.38 -37.76 -50.20
C ILE A 555 -16.82 -36.97 -51.38
N CYS A 556 -15.60 -36.42 -51.25
CA CYS A 556 -14.97 -35.65 -52.32
C CYS A 556 -14.78 -36.50 -53.58
N SER A 557 -14.38 -37.76 -53.42
CA SER A 557 -14.19 -38.71 -54.52
C SER A 557 -15.50 -39.05 -55.23
N VAL A 558 -16.60 -39.24 -54.49
CA VAL A 558 -17.92 -39.56 -55.07
C VAL A 558 -18.49 -38.41 -55.89
N TYR A 559 -18.27 -37.16 -55.45
CA TYR A 559 -18.86 -35.97 -56.07
C TYR A 559 -17.90 -35.16 -56.94
N ASN A 560 -16.66 -35.62 -57.15
CA ASN A 560 -15.60 -34.93 -57.89
C ASN A 560 -15.28 -33.53 -57.31
N ILE A 561 -15.15 -33.47 -55.99
CA ILE A 561 -14.76 -32.27 -55.24
C ILE A 561 -13.24 -32.33 -55.02
N ASN A 562 -12.56 -31.19 -55.03
CA ASN A 562 -11.10 -31.10 -54.85
C ASN A 562 -10.29 -31.99 -55.83
N THR A 563 -10.77 -32.21 -57.06
CA THR A 563 -10.08 -33.10 -58.02
C THR A 563 -8.67 -32.64 -58.36
N GLN A 564 -8.40 -31.34 -58.27
CA GLN A 564 -7.08 -30.72 -58.46
C GLN A 564 -6.03 -31.21 -57.45
N THR A 565 -6.45 -31.68 -56.27
CA THR A 565 -5.57 -32.26 -55.23
C THR A 565 -5.77 -33.77 -55.08
N GLY A 566 -6.38 -34.45 -56.07
CA GLY A 566 -6.67 -35.88 -55.97
C GLY A 566 -7.76 -36.20 -54.94
N CYS A 567 -8.74 -35.30 -54.79
CA CYS A 567 -9.85 -35.37 -53.83
C CYS A 567 -9.41 -35.26 -52.35
N GLU A 568 -8.17 -34.83 -52.09
CA GLU A 568 -7.68 -34.57 -50.73
C GLU A 568 -8.30 -33.30 -50.14
N VAL A 569 -8.52 -33.34 -48.83
CA VAL A 569 -8.99 -32.18 -48.06
C VAL A 569 -7.80 -31.26 -47.80
N GLY A 570 -7.87 -30.02 -48.30
CA GLY A 570 -6.88 -28.99 -47.99
C GLY A 570 -6.88 -28.64 -46.50
N LEU A 571 -5.70 -28.63 -45.87
CA LEU A 571 -5.49 -28.34 -44.45
C LEU A 571 -4.74 -27.01 -44.30
N TYR A 572 -5.37 -26.01 -43.70
CA TYR A 572 -4.83 -24.66 -43.61
C TYR A 572 -4.63 -24.24 -42.15
N PRO A 573 -3.38 -24.22 -41.64
CA PRO A 573 -3.11 -23.58 -40.35
C PRO A 573 -3.39 -22.09 -40.45
N TYR A 574 -4.02 -21.53 -39.41
CA TYR A 574 -4.48 -20.16 -39.39
C TYR A 574 -4.27 -19.51 -38.04
N CYS A 575 -3.61 -18.35 -38.05
CA CYS A 575 -3.60 -17.43 -36.94
C CYS A 575 -4.02 -16.03 -37.40
N VAL A 576 -4.78 -15.32 -36.57
CA VAL A 576 -5.20 -13.93 -36.83
C VAL A 576 -4.05 -12.94 -36.65
N GLY A 577 -2.98 -13.35 -35.97
CA GLY A 577 -1.81 -12.52 -35.76
C GLY A 577 -0.87 -13.07 -34.71
N LYS A 578 0.17 -12.29 -34.38
CA LYS A 578 1.15 -12.70 -33.38
C LYS A 578 0.65 -12.38 -31.97
N PHE A 579 0.30 -13.41 -31.20
CA PHE A 579 -0.12 -13.28 -29.81
C PHE A 579 1.04 -13.02 -28.86
N MET A 580 0.72 -12.32 -27.78
CA MET A 580 1.61 -11.89 -26.70
C MET A 580 0.90 -12.08 -25.34
N PRO A 581 1.62 -12.06 -24.21
CA PRO A 581 1.02 -12.13 -22.89
C PRO A 581 -0.13 -11.15 -22.69
N GLY A 582 -1.18 -11.60 -22.01
CA GLY A 582 -2.38 -10.81 -21.79
C GLY A 582 -3.43 -10.96 -22.89
N GLU A 583 -3.41 -12.03 -23.69
CA GLU A 583 -4.39 -12.27 -24.76
C GLU A 583 -4.49 -11.09 -25.76
N VAL A 584 -3.38 -10.39 -25.99
CA VAL A 584 -3.27 -9.33 -26.99
C VAL A 584 -2.47 -9.85 -28.17
N TYR A 585 -2.76 -9.36 -29.36
CA TYR A 585 -2.04 -9.74 -30.57
C TYR A 585 -1.69 -8.53 -31.42
N THR A 586 -0.80 -8.72 -32.38
CA THR A 586 -0.65 -7.81 -33.53
C THR A 586 -1.19 -8.53 -34.74
N PHE A 587 -2.15 -7.91 -35.42
CA PHE A 587 -2.78 -8.49 -36.61
C PHE A 587 -1.74 -8.81 -37.70
N ASP A 588 -1.81 -10.03 -38.23
CA ASP A 588 -1.02 -10.51 -39.37
C ASP A 588 -1.98 -11.03 -40.43
N GLU A 589 -1.89 -10.46 -41.63
CA GLU A 589 -2.78 -10.79 -42.75
C GLU A 589 -2.36 -12.04 -43.52
N THR A 590 -1.19 -12.61 -43.22
CA THR A 590 -0.58 -13.69 -44.02
C THR A 590 -1.52 -14.88 -44.22
N ASP A 591 -2.12 -15.39 -43.14
CA ASP A 591 -3.00 -16.56 -43.23
C ASP A 591 -4.37 -16.21 -43.80
N ALA A 592 -4.89 -15.01 -43.52
CA ALA A 592 -6.11 -14.52 -44.15
C ALA A 592 -5.97 -14.41 -45.67
N LEU A 593 -4.82 -13.95 -46.17
CA LEU A 593 -4.52 -13.88 -47.60
C LEU A 593 -4.46 -15.27 -48.23
N LYS A 594 -3.91 -16.28 -47.54
CA LYS A 594 -3.92 -17.68 -48.03
C LYS A 594 -5.34 -18.20 -48.18
N ILE A 595 -6.19 -18.03 -47.16
CA ILE A 595 -7.59 -18.46 -47.22
C ILE A 595 -8.36 -17.72 -48.33
N LEU A 596 -8.14 -16.41 -48.49
CA LEU A 596 -8.77 -15.63 -49.57
C LEU A 596 -8.38 -16.14 -50.97
N ARG A 597 -7.12 -16.55 -51.18
CA ARG A 597 -6.68 -17.17 -52.44
C ARG A 597 -7.34 -18.52 -52.68
N VAL A 598 -7.46 -19.36 -51.66
CA VAL A 598 -8.18 -20.64 -51.76
C VAL A 598 -9.63 -20.41 -52.14
N ILE A 599 -10.28 -19.38 -51.59
CA ILE A 599 -11.64 -18.99 -52.00
C ILE A 599 -11.65 -18.59 -53.48
N GLN A 600 -10.77 -17.68 -53.89
CA GLN A 600 -10.67 -17.21 -55.28
C GLN A 600 -10.45 -18.35 -56.29
N GLU A 601 -9.63 -19.35 -55.95
CA GLU A 601 -9.34 -20.51 -56.81
C GLU A 601 -10.54 -21.45 -56.96
N ASN A 602 -11.46 -21.46 -55.99
CA ASN A 602 -12.66 -22.30 -56.00
C ASN A 602 -13.92 -21.55 -56.42
N THR A 603 -13.85 -20.25 -56.71
CA THR A 603 -14.98 -19.46 -57.21
C THR A 603 -15.08 -19.50 -58.73
N ILE A 604 -16.31 -19.42 -59.25
CA ILE A 604 -16.52 -19.31 -60.69
C ILE A 604 -16.48 -17.82 -61.10
N PRO A 605 -15.49 -17.38 -61.91
CA PRO A 605 -15.40 -16.00 -62.36
C PRO A 605 -16.52 -15.64 -63.33
N THR A 606 -17.00 -14.40 -63.23
CA THR A 606 -17.78 -13.73 -64.27
C THR A 606 -16.88 -12.75 -65.03
N LYS A 607 -16.94 -12.76 -66.37
CA LYS A 607 -16.23 -11.76 -67.17
C LYS A 607 -16.86 -10.39 -66.92
N GLN A 608 -16.07 -9.42 -66.46
CA GLN A 608 -16.46 -8.03 -66.61
C GLN A 608 -16.42 -7.67 -68.10
N GLU A 609 -17.46 -7.03 -68.62
CA GLU A 609 -17.36 -6.30 -69.88
C GLU A 609 -16.29 -5.20 -69.69
N SER A 610 -15.13 -5.39 -70.30
CA SER A 610 -13.95 -4.55 -70.10
C SER A 610 -14.22 -3.10 -70.53
N LYS A 611 -14.07 -2.16 -69.61
CA LYS A 611 -13.61 -0.81 -69.96
C LYS A 611 -12.10 -0.80 -69.82
N ASP A 612 -11.43 -0.46 -70.92
CA ASP A 612 -9.98 -0.43 -71.11
C ASP A 612 -9.18 0.01 -69.87
N THR A 613 -8.46 -0.92 -69.26
CA THR A 613 -7.34 -0.61 -68.35
C THR A 613 -6.05 -1.10 -68.99
N THR A 614 -5.22 -0.12 -69.35
CA THR A 614 -4.00 -0.28 -70.15
C THR A 614 -2.91 -1.08 -69.45
N ILE A 615 -2.18 -1.85 -70.27
CA ILE A 615 -1.01 -2.72 -70.01
C ILE A 615 0.02 -2.18 -68.99
N ILE A 616 0.09 -0.86 -68.79
CA ILE A 616 1.01 -0.19 -67.86
C ILE A 616 0.69 -0.49 -66.38
N GLU A 617 -0.58 -0.72 -66.03
CA GLU A 617 -0.97 -1.06 -64.65
C GLU A 617 -0.60 -2.49 -64.27
N ARG A 618 -0.66 -3.43 -65.24
CA ARG A 618 -0.25 -4.83 -65.04
C ARG A 618 1.25 -4.99 -64.75
N ILE A 619 2.09 -4.12 -65.30
CA ILE A 619 3.55 -4.19 -65.11
C ILE A 619 3.96 -3.69 -63.71
N ARG A 620 3.21 -2.78 -63.08
CA ARG A 620 3.53 -2.29 -61.71
C ARG A 620 3.26 -3.32 -60.61
N PHE A 621 2.33 -4.25 -60.81
CA PHE A 621 2.00 -5.28 -59.81
C PHE A 621 3.07 -6.37 -59.71
N TRP A 622 3.77 -6.65 -60.82
CA TRP A 622 4.77 -7.71 -60.88
C TRP A 622 6.11 -7.35 -60.22
N PHE A 623 6.45 -6.06 -60.11
CA PHE A 623 7.71 -5.60 -59.51
C PHE A 623 7.65 -5.36 -57.99
N ASN A 624 6.48 -5.47 -57.36
CA ASN A 624 6.29 -5.28 -55.92
C ASN A 624 5.76 -6.53 -55.19
N SER A 625 5.90 -7.73 -55.78
CA SER A 625 5.54 -9.03 -55.16
C SER A 625 6.72 -9.66 -54.43
#